data_AF-R7U4X6-F1
#
_entry.id   AF-R7U4X6-F1
#
_cell.length_a   1.000
_cell.length_b   1.000
_cell.length_c   1.000
_cell.angle_alpha   90.00
_cell.angle_beta   90.00
_cell.angle_gamma   90.00
#
_symmetry.space_group_name_H-M   'P 1'
#
loop_
_entity.id
_entity.type
_entity.pdbx_description
1 polymer ?
#
loop_
_entity_poly.entity_id
_entity_poly.type
_entity_poly.pdbx_seq_one_letter_code
_entity_poly.pdbx_strand_id
1 'polypeptide(L)'
;IAVSTCSSAGDLYALALRPGHFTHVFIDDAGHATEPECLIPIGLVACHTSGQVVLAGDPFQLGPVLQSNHAKHFGLCMSFLERLIQRPLYDRDEVKFKSHGAYDPLLVTKLVENYRSHPVLLSLPSQMFYHSELKASSDPAVVECFCGWSLLPSLQFPLIFHGVRGVDLREGNSPSWFNPMEALQVVRYLQAVMSNTQHLMSWDDVGVITPYRKQ
;
A
#
# COMPACT_ATOMS: atom_id res chain seq x y z
N ILE A 1 -16.11 -19.50 2.52
CA ILE A 1 -15.11 -18.42 2.63
C ILE A 1 -15.66 -17.42 3.63
N ALA A 2 -14.91 -17.11 4.68
CA ALA A 2 -15.25 -16.06 5.64
C ALA A 2 -14.29 -14.89 5.41
N VAL A 3 -14.82 -13.66 5.41
CA VAL A 3 -14.05 -12.44 5.21
C VAL A 3 -14.24 -11.56 6.44
N SER A 4 -13.14 -11.14 7.05
CA SER A 4 -13.14 -10.33 8.26
C SER A 4 -11.86 -9.50 8.34
N THR A 5 -11.85 -8.49 9.19
CA THR A 5 -10.59 -7.86 9.61
C THR A 5 -9.78 -8.84 10.48
N CYS A 6 -8.47 -8.60 10.63
CA CYS A 6 -7.62 -9.43 11.50
C CYS A 6 -8.16 -9.47 12.94
N SER A 7 -8.56 -8.32 13.50
CA SER A 7 -9.06 -8.23 14.86
C SER A 7 -10.44 -8.90 15.03
N SER A 8 -11.37 -8.67 14.10
CA SER A 8 -12.70 -9.30 14.16
C SER A 8 -12.70 -10.80 13.88
N ALA A 9 -11.62 -11.35 13.30
CA ALA A 9 -11.45 -12.81 13.23
C ALA A 9 -11.41 -13.46 14.63
N GLY A 10 -11.10 -12.68 15.67
CA GLY A 10 -11.22 -13.08 17.06
C GLY A 10 -12.61 -13.60 17.46
N ASP A 11 -13.67 -13.08 16.86
CA ASP A 11 -15.05 -13.49 17.18
C ASP A 11 -15.33 -14.94 16.77
N LEU A 12 -14.57 -15.48 15.80
CA LEU A 12 -14.70 -16.86 15.35
C LEU A 12 -14.28 -17.88 16.43
N TYR A 13 -13.44 -17.48 17.40
CA TYR A 13 -13.10 -18.35 18.53
C TYR A 13 -14.31 -18.59 19.44
N ALA A 14 -15.25 -17.64 19.53
CA ALA A 14 -16.45 -17.79 20.33
C ALA A 14 -17.44 -18.82 19.75
N LEU A 15 -17.32 -19.13 18.45
CA LEU A 15 -18.16 -20.12 17.76
C LEU A 15 -17.80 -21.57 18.08
N ALA A 16 -16.80 -21.81 18.95
CA ALA A 16 -16.34 -23.14 19.36
C ALA A 16 -16.12 -24.08 18.15
N LEU A 17 -15.54 -23.54 17.08
CA LEU A 17 -15.30 -24.28 15.84
C LEU A 17 -14.40 -25.49 16.13
N ARG A 18 -14.72 -26.62 15.49
CA ARG A 18 -13.89 -27.83 15.61
C ARG A 18 -12.49 -27.54 15.05
N PRO A 19 -11.42 -28.08 15.67
CA PRO A 19 -10.08 -27.97 15.12
C PRO A 19 -10.05 -28.42 13.65
N GLY A 20 -9.49 -27.59 12.77
CA GLY A 20 -9.41 -27.89 11.33
C GLY A 20 -10.60 -27.43 10.52
N HIS A 21 -11.51 -26.66 11.13
CA HIS A 21 -12.54 -25.96 10.39
C HIS A 21 -11.94 -25.05 9.31
N PHE A 22 -10.86 -24.35 9.64
CA PHE A 22 -10.05 -23.60 8.69
C PHE A 22 -8.72 -24.31 8.46
N THR A 23 -8.41 -24.57 7.19
CA THR A 23 -7.14 -25.16 6.75
C THR A 23 -6.24 -24.13 6.07
N HIS A 24 -6.81 -23.00 5.63
CA HIS A 24 -6.09 -21.94 4.93
C HIS A 24 -6.50 -20.58 5.49
N VAL A 25 -5.52 -19.69 5.65
CA VAL A 25 -5.75 -18.27 5.95
C VAL A 25 -4.95 -17.42 4.97
N PHE A 26 -5.64 -16.45 4.38
CA PHE A 26 -5.06 -15.44 3.50
C PHE A 26 -5.19 -14.10 4.22
N ILE A 27 -4.07 -13.42 4.44
CA ILE A 27 -4.03 -12.08 5.06
C ILE A 27 -3.52 -11.12 3.99
N ASP A 28 -4.39 -10.23 3.54
CA ASP A 28 -4.02 -9.15 2.63
C ASP A 28 -3.60 -7.89 3.41
N ASP A 29 -2.80 -7.03 2.78
CA ASP A 29 -2.16 -5.88 3.41
C ASP A 29 -1.44 -6.20 4.75
N ALA A 30 -0.81 -7.38 4.83
CA ALA A 30 -0.17 -7.88 6.05
C ALA A 30 0.99 -7.00 6.55
N GLY A 31 1.55 -6.14 5.68
CA GLY A 31 2.55 -5.13 6.07
C GLY A 31 1.99 -4.01 6.95
N HIS A 32 0.68 -3.75 6.89
CA HIS A 32 0.01 -2.68 7.64
C HIS A 32 -0.52 -3.15 9.01
N ALA A 33 -0.66 -4.45 9.22
CA ALA A 33 -1.10 -5.01 10.50
C ALA A 33 0.09 -5.24 11.45
N THR A 34 -0.14 -4.99 12.74
CA THR A 34 0.85 -5.38 13.76
C THR A 34 0.97 -6.90 13.80
N GLU A 35 2.12 -7.40 14.22
CA GLU A 35 2.30 -8.85 14.32
C GLU A 35 1.24 -9.56 15.19
N PRO A 36 0.86 -9.05 16.38
CA PRO A 36 -0.20 -9.66 17.17
C PRO A 36 -1.55 -9.70 16.45
N GLU A 37 -1.88 -8.69 15.65
CA GLU A 37 -3.12 -8.67 14.86
C GLU A 37 -3.11 -9.77 13.79
N CYS A 38 -2.00 -9.92 13.05
CA CYS A 38 -1.86 -11.01 12.07
C CYS A 38 -1.97 -12.40 12.72
N LEU A 39 -1.52 -12.57 13.97
CA LEU A 39 -1.56 -13.84 14.66
C LEU A 39 -2.98 -14.31 15.03
N ILE A 40 -3.95 -13.40 15.16
CA ILE A 40 -5.34 -13.73 15.50
C ILE A 40 -5.95 -14.72 14.48
N PRO A 41 -6.01 -14.40 13.17
CA PRO A 41 -6.51 -15.34 12.18
C PRO A 41 -5.57 -16.53 11.95
N ILE A 42 -4.25 -16.38 12.08
CA ILE A 42 -3.30 -17.50 11.94
C ILE A 42 -3.57 -18.60 12.98
N GLY A 43 -3.92 -18.21 14.22
CA GLY A 43 -4.25 -19.16 15.28
C GLY A 43 -5.43 -20.08 14.95
N LEU A 44 -6.34 -19.67 14.05
CA LEU A 44 -7.48 -20.50 13.62
C LEU A 44 -7.04 -21.72 12.78
N VAL A 45 -5.83 -21.70 12.23
CA VAL A 45 -5.26 -22.76 11.38
C VAL A 45 -4.12 -23.51 12.10
N ALA A 46 -3.53 -22.91 13.13
CA ALA A 46 -2.33 -23.41 13.82
C ALA A 46 -2.48 -24.78 14.51
N CYS A 47 -3.70 -25.30 14.67
CA CYS A 47 -3.96 -26.60 15.28
C CYS A 47 -3.77 -27.80 14.34
N HIS A 48 -3.36 -27.59 13.08
CA HIS A 48 -3.26 -28.66 12.07
C HIS A 48 -1.87 -28.72 11.42
N THR A 49 -1.40 -29.95 11.19
CA THR A 49 -0.12 -30.24 10.51
C THR A 49 -0.13 -29.89 9.02
N SER A 50 -1.31 -29.66 8.42
CA SER A 50 -1.50 -29.32 7.01
C SER A 50 -2.04 -27.90 6.79
N GLY A 51 -1.99 -27.04 7.81
CA GLY A 51 -2.44 -25.66 7.71
C GLY A 51 -1.57 -24.82 6.77
N GLN A 52 -2.18 -23.97 5.94
CA GLN A 52 -1.46 -23.02 5.10
C GLN A 52 -1.81 -21.57 5.48
N VAL A 53 -0.77 -20.75 5.60
CA VAL A 53 -0.90 -19.30 5.81
C VAL A 53 -0.27 -18.60 4.62
N VAL A 54 -1.01 -17.69 4.01
CA VAL A 54 -0.54 -16.84 2.92
C VAL A 54 -0.63 -15.39 3.39
N LEU A 55 0.50 -14.71 3.39
CA LEU A 55 0.59 -13.28 3.67
C LEU A 55 0.82 -12.54 2.36
N ALA A 56 -0.11 -11.67 2.00
CA ALA A 56 0.01 -10.75 0.88
C ALA A 56 0.17 -9.33 1.43
N GLY A 57 1.04 -8.55 0.79
CA GLY A 57 1.36 -7.19 1.20
C GLY A 57 2.75 -6.80 0.75
N ASP A 58 3.15 -5.58 1.07
CA ASP A 58 4.43 -5.03 0.71
C ASP A 58 5.13 -4.45 1.95
N PRO A 59 6.28 -5.01 2.37
CA PRO A 59 7.01 -4.52 3.55
C PRO A 59 7.59 -3.10 3.36
N PHE A 60 7.66 -2.59 2.13
CA PHE A 60 8.16 -1.24 1.84
C PHE A 60 7.07 -0.18 1.78
N GLN A 61 5.80 -0.55 2.00
CA GLN A 61 4.68 0.39 2.09
C GLN A 61 4.39 0.79 3.54
N LEU A 62 3.20 1.33 3.80
CA LEU A 62 2.80 1.81 5.13
C LEU A 62 2.79 0.65 6.14
N GLY A 63 3.60 0.80 7.18
CA GLY A 63 3.57 -0.09 8.34
C GLY A 63 2.44 0.24 9.33
N PRO A 64 2.33 -0.52 10.42
CA PRO A 64 1.27 -0.37 11.43
C PRO A 64 1.25 1.00 12.10
N VAL A 65 0.05 1.57 12.23
CA VAL A 65 -0.15 2.88 12.87
C VAL A 65 -0.22 2.74 14.39
N LEU A 66 0.90 3.06 15.06
CA LEU A 66 0.99 3.06 16.53
C LEU A 66 0.96 4.47 17.13
N GLN A 67 0.21 4.64 18.22
CA GLN A 67 0.19 5.88 18.99
C GLN A 67 1.28 5.93 20.08
N SER A 68 1.61 4.79 20.68
CA SER A 68 2.60 4.72 21.76
C SER A 68 4.03 4.70 21.23
N ASN A 69 4.79 5.75 21.53
CA ASN A 69 6.22 5.82 21.21
C ASN A 69 7.03 4.74 21.94
N HIS A 70 6.61 4.35 23.15
CA HIS A 70 7.23 3.24 23.88
C HIS A 70 7.04 1.93 23.11
N ALA A 71 5.83 1.64 22.62
CA ALA A 71 5.57 0.42 21.84
C ALA A 71 6.36 0.39 20.53
N LYS A 72 6.50 1.53 19.84
CA LYS A 72 7.37 1.67 18.66
C LYS A 72 8.83 1.38 19.01
N HIS A 73 9.34 1.95 20.10
CA HIS A 73 10.71 1.74 20.55
C HIS A 73 11.01 0.25 20.84
N PHE A 74 10.04 -0.49 21.37
CA PHE A 74 10.16 -1.93 21.61
C PHE A 74 9.73 -2.80 20.41
N GLY A 75 9.56 -2.22 19.22
CA GLY A 75 9.46 -2.97 17.96
C GLY A 75 8.04 -3.38 17.53
N LEU A 76 6.98 -2.94 18.20
CA LEU A 76 5.59 -3.27 17.79
C LEU A 76 5.22 -2.69 16.41
N CYS A 77 5.98 -1.71 15.91
CA CYS A 77 5.79 -1.13 14.58
C CYS A 77 6.30 -2.02 13.45
N MET A 78 7.02 -3.10 13.74
CA MET A 78 7.43 -4.07 12.73
C MET A 78 6.28 -5.04 12.48
N SER A 79 5.83 -5.14 11.23
CA SER A 79 4.78 -6.10 10.87
C SER A 79 5.28 -7.53 10.88
N PHE A 80 4.37 -8.51 10.93
CA PHE A 80 4.75 -9.92 10.84
C PHE A 80 5.42 -10.24 9.50
N LEU A 81 4.90 -9.66 8.40
CA LEU A 81 5.46 -9.82 7.05
C LEU A 81 6.90 -9.27 6.97
N GLU A 82 7.12 -8.06 7.46
CA GLU A 82 8.44 -7.42 7.50
C GLU A 82 9.42 -8.25 8.32
N ARG A 83 9.01 -8.72 9.50
CA ARG A 83 9.86 -9.56 10.35
C ARG A 83 10.23 -10.89 9.68
N LEU A 84 9.32 -11.49 8.91
CA LEU A 84 9.59 -12.75 8.20
C LEU A 84 10.62 -12.56 7.10
N ILE A 85 10.48 -11.51 6.28
CA ILE A 85 11.41 -11.22 5.17
C ILE A 85 12.84 -10.97 5.67
N GLN A 86 13.00 -10.50 6.91
CA GLN A 86 14.32 -10.34 7.54
C GLN A 86 14.93 -11.66 8.09
N ARG A 87 14.21 -12.79 8.04
CA ARG A 87 14.75 -14.08 8.52
C ARG A 87 15.58 -14.75 7.42
N PRO A 88 16.66 -15.49 7.77
CA PRO A 88 17.54 -16.15 6.80
C PRO A 88 16.83 -17.06 5.79
N LEU A 89 15.67 -17.62 6.17
CA LEU A 89 14.88 -18.49 5.31
C LEU A 89 14.16 -17.73 4.18
N TYR A 90 13.81 -16.46 4.40
CA TYR A 90 13.11 -15.60 3.45
C TYR A 90 14.02 -14.51 2.87
N ASP A 91 15.29 -14.53 3.23
CA ASP A 91 16.26 -13.53 2.83
C ASP A 91 16.51 -13.58 1.31
N ARG A 92 16.89 -12.43 0.76
CA ARG A 92 17.15 -12.29 -0.67
C ARG A 92 18.52 -12.88 -1.01
N ASP A 93 18.56 -13.80 -1.97
CA ASP A 93 19.79 -14.38 -2.51
C ASP A 93 19.82 -14.27 -4.05
N GLU A 94 20.57 -13.29 -4.53
CA GLU A 94 20.71 -12.99 -5.97
C GLU A 94 21.49 -14.05 -6.74
N VAL A 95 22.25 -14.90 -6.06
CA VAL A 95 23.04 -15.95 -6.69
C VAL A 95 22.21 -17.23 -6.78
N LYS A 96 21.65 -17.69 -5.65
CA LYS A 96 20.92 -18.95 -5.56
C LYS A 96 19.57 -18.89 -6.28
N PHE A 97 18.86 -17.77 -6.18
CA PHE A 97 17.50 -17.64 -6.72
C PHE A 97 17.40 -16.64 -7.88
N LYS A 98 18.51 -16.42 -8.60
CA LYS A 98 18.57 -15.48 -9.74
C LYS A 98 17.43 -15.64 -10.74
N SER A 99 17.04 -16.88 -11.06
CA SER A 99 15.98 -17.17 -12.04
C SER A 99 14.56 -16.90 -11.52
N HIS A 100 14.39 -16.61 -10.23
CA HIS A 100 13.10 -16.45 -9.56
C HIS A 100 12.99 -15.12 -8.78
N GLY A 101 13.70 -14.07 -9.22
CA GLY A 101 13.61 -12.75 -8.58
C GLY A 101 14.35 -12.65 -7.24
N ALA A 102 15.41 -13.46 -7.07
CA ALA A 102 16.30 -13.48 -5.91
C ALA A 102 15.65 -13.94 -4.57
N TYR A 103 14.46 -14.54 -4.62
CA TYR A 103 13.85 -15.17 -3.44
C TYR A 103 13.54 -16.64 -3.70
N ASP A 104 13.44 -17.43 -2.64
CA ASP A 104 12.99 -18.82 -2.74
C ASP A 104 11.53 -18.86 -3.23
N PRO A 105 11.26 -19.39 -4.45
CA PRO A 105 9.92 -19.37 -5.03
C PRO A 105 8.90 -20.22 -4.25
N LEU A 106 9.35 -21.10 -3.35
CA LEU A 106 8.47 -21.88 -2.48
C LEU A 106 7.97 -21.07 -1.28
N LEU A 107 8.61 -19.93 -0.98
CA LEU A 107 8.35 -19.13 0.22
C LEU A 107 7.88 -17.72 -0.08
N VAL A 108 8.44 -17.08 -1.10
CA VAL A 108 8.14 -15.70 -1.47
C VAL A 108 7.92 -15.62 -2.97
N THR A 109 6.79 -15.05 -3.37
CA THR A 109 6.51 -14.70 -4.75
C THR A 109 6.46 -13.19 -4.88
N LYS A 110 7.46 -12.61 -5.56
CA LYS A 110 7.48 -11.17 -5.85
C LYS A 110 6.74 -10.90 -7.16
N LEU A 111 5.66 -10.11 -7.09
CA LEU A 111 4.95 -9.63 -8.28
C LEU A 111 5.65 -8.37 -8.80
N VAL A 112 6.12 -8.41 -10.06
CA VAL A 112 6.93 -7.33 -10.65
C VAL A 112 6.18 -6.52 -11.71
N GLU A 113 5.09 -7.05 -12.26
CA GLU A 113 4.28 -6.38 -13.27
C GLU A 113 3.32 -5.38 -12.60
N ASN A 114 3.51 -4.10 -12.87
CA ASN A 114 2.68 -3.01 -12.38
C ASN A 114 1.68 -2.58 -13.45
N TYR A 115 0.39 -2.79 -13.18
CA TYR A 115 -0.71 -2.48 -14.10
C TYR A 115 -1.37 -1.12 -13.84
N ARG A 116 -0.82 -0.31 -12.91
CA ARG A 116 -1.47 0.92 -12.42
C ARG A 116 -0.83 2.20 -12.97
N SER A 117 0.50 2.25 -13.03
CA SER A 117 1.23 3.50 -13.11
C SER A 117 1.94 3.70 -14.44
N HIS A 118 1.95 4.95 -14.92
CA HIS A 118 2.76 5.37 -16.07
C HIS A 118 4.24 5.01 -15.85
N PRO A 119 4.98 4.52 -16.88
CA PRO A 119 6.36 4.02 -16.72
C PRO A 119 7.31 5.02 -16.04
N VAL A 120 7.17 6.30 -16.38
CA VAL A 120 8.02 7.35 -15.82
C VAL A 120 7.77 7.56 -14.32
N LEU A 121 6.54 7.40 -13.85
CA LEU A 121 6.20 7.50 -12.42
C LEU A 121 6.66 6.27 -11.64
N LEU A 122 6.67 5.10 -12.28
CA LEU A 122 7.12 3.84 -11.68
C LEU A 122 8.64 3.77 -11.51
N SER A 123 9.39 4.42 -12.39
CA SER A 123 10.86 4.33 -12.46
C SER A 123 11.56 4.65 -11.14
N LEU A 124 11.19 5.75 -10.49
CA LEU A 124 11.82 6.23 -9.26
C LEU A 124 11.50 5.33 -8.05
N PRO A 125 10.23 4.98 -7.73
CA PRO A 125 9.93 4.01 -6.68
C PRO A 125 10.59 2.65 -6.92
N SER A 126 10.58 2.16 -8.17
CA SER A 126 11.24 0.90 -8.56
C SER A 126 12.72 0.91 -8.20
N GLN A 127 13.43 1.99 -8.52
CA GLN A 127 14.84 2.16 -8.19
C GLN A 127 15.10 2.25 -6.69
N MET A 128 14.29 3.02 -5.95
CA MET A 128 14.54 3.27 -4.53
C MET A 128 14.23 2.07 -3.63
N PHE A 129 13.18 1.30 -3.94
CA PHE A 129 12.65 0.28 -3.04
C PHE A 129 12.68 -1.14 -3.60
N TYR A 130 12.74 -1.31 -4.93
CA TYR A 130 12.51 -2.60 -5.58
C TYR A 130 13.61 -3.05 -6.53
N HIS A 131 14.83 -2.52 -6.37
CA HIS A 131 16.02 -2.91 -7.15
C HIS A 131 15.84 -2.74 -8.67
N SER A 132 15.00 -1.78 -9.08
CA SER A 132 14.64 -1.54 -10.48
C SER A 132 13.98 -2.74 -11.18
N GLU A 133 13.36 -3.66 -10.43
CA GLU A 133 12.74 -4.87 -10.99
C GLU A 133 11.28 -4.66 -11.45
N LEU A 134 10.60 -3.60 -10.99
CA LEU A 134 9.21 -3.36 -11.37
C LEU A 134 9.11 -2.99 -12.85
N LYS A 135 8.14 -3.59 -13.55
CA LYS A 135 7.85 -3.40 -14.97
C LYS A 135 6.49 -2.74 -15.15
N ALA A 136 6.44 -1.72 -15.98
CA ALA A 136 5.16 -1.10 -16.33
C ALA A 136 4.43 -1.95 -17.38
N SER A 137 3.27 -2.45 -16.99
CA SER A 137 2.37 -3.27 -17.81
C SER A 137 0.94 -2.71 -17.83
N SER A 138 0.79 -1.43 -17.46
CA SER A 138 -0.47 -0.68 -17.52
C SER A 138 -0.90 -0.40 -18.96
N ASP A 139 -2.21 -0.28 -19.19
CA ASP A 139 -2.77 0.14 -20.47
C ASP A 139 -2.32 1.58 -20.81
N PRO A 140 -1.56 1.79 -21.92
CA PRO A 140 -1.13 3.12 -22.34
C PRO A 140 -2.28 4.10 -22.53
N ALA A 141 -3.46 3.63 -22.98
CA ALA A 141 -4.62 4.50 -23.18
C ALA A 141 -5.12 5.13 -21.86
N VAL A 142 -4.89 4.46 -20.73
CA VAL A 142 -5.26 4.95 -19.41
C VAL A 142 -4.15 5.83 -18.84
N VAL A 143 -2.90 5.37 -18.85
CA VAL A 143 -1.81 6.07 -18.13
C VAL A 143 -1.23 7.26 -18.90
N GLU A 144 -1.38 7.30 -20.22
CA GLU A 144 -0.93 8.40 -21.08
C GLU A 144 -2.06 9.38 -21.39
N CYS A 145 -3.27 9.20 -20.85
CA CYS A 145 -4.44 10.04 -21.21
C CYS A 145 -4.24 11.54 -20.94
N PHE A 146 -3.40 11.93 -19.99
CA PHE A 146 -3.07 13.33 -19.75
C PHE A 146 -1.76 13.79 -20.39
N CYS A 147 -1.03 12.90 -21.07
CA CYS A 147 0.17 13.31 -21.82
C CYS A 147 -0.24 14.29 -22.93
N GLY A 148 0.50 15.37 -23.08
CA GLY A 148 0.15 16.47 -23.98
C GLY A 148 -0.82 17.51 -23.40
N TRP A 149 -1.35 17.30 -22.18
CA TRP A 149 -2.20 18.30 -21.54
C TRP A 149 -1.42 19.60 -21.30
N SER A 150 -1.98 20.73 -21.74
CA SER A 150 -1.30 22.04 -21.75
C SER A 150 -0.91 22.57 -20.37
N LEU A 151 -1.51 22.03 -19.30
CA LEU A 151 -1.18 22.39 -17.92
C LEU A 151 -0.01 21.58 -17.35
N LEU A 152 0.46 20.53 -18.03
CA LEU A 152 1.64 19.78 -17.60
C LEU A 152 2.92 20.62 -17.83
N PRO A 153 3.81 20.72 -16.82
CA PRO A 153 5.13 21.34 -17.01
C PRO A 153 5.98 20.64 -18.08
N SER A 154 5.81 19.32 -18.21
CA SER A 154 6.42 18.51 -19.26
C SER A 154 5.36 17.58 -19.85
N LEU A 155 5.14 17.68 -21.16
CA LEU A 155 4.04 17.01 -21.85
C LEU A 155 4.10 15.47 -21.78
N GLN A 156 5.26 14.89 -21.50
CA GLN A 156 5.46 13.43 -21.38
C GLN A 156 5.59 12.95 -19.93
N PHE A 157 5.42 13.85 -18.96
CA PHE A 157 5.57 13.57 -17.54
C PHE A 157 4.25 13.90 -16.83
N PRO A 158 3.33 12.92 -16.64
CA PRO A 158 1.99 13.16 -16.10
C PRO A 158 2.00 13.33 -14.57
N LEU A 159 2.84 14.23 -14.07
CA LEU A 159 2.92 14.61 -12.66
C LEU A 159 3.25 16.10 -12.55
N ILE A 160 2.50 16.79 -11.71
CA ILE A 160 2.71 18.20 -11.40
C ILE A 160 3.07 18.31 -9.92
N PHE A 161 4.24 18.88 -9.63
CA PHE A 161 4.60 19.30 -8.29
C PHE A 161 4.39 20.81 -8.17
N HIS A 162 3.26 21.24 -7.60
CA HIS A 162 2.93 22.66 -7.45
C HIS A 162 3.36 23.18 -6.08
N GLY A 163 4.33 24.09 -6.05
CA GLY A 163 4.72 24.78 -4.81
C GLY A 163 3.69 25.82 -4.38
N VAL A 164 2.92 25.53 -3.32
CA VAL A 164 1.91 26.45 -2.78
C VAL A 164 2.51 27.26 -1.63
N ARG A 165 2.43 28.58 -1.72
CA ARG A 165 2.78 29.49 -0.60
C ARG A 165 1.54 29.71 0.26
N GLY A 166 1.26 28.77 1.16
CA GLY A 166 0.15 28.82 2.10
C GLY A 166 0.60 28.92 3.56
N VAL A 167 -0.37 28.97 4.46
CA VAL A 167 -0.16 28.89 5.91
C VAL A 167 -1.01 27.76 6.45
N ASP A 168 -0.37 26.87 7.21
CA ASP A 168 -1.06 25.79 7.89
C ASP A 168 -1.81 26.34 9.11
N LEU A 169 -3.11 26.07 9.16
CA LEU A 169 -4.02 26.48 10.20
C LEU A 169 -4.45 25.27 11.02
N ARG A 170 -4.87 25.56 12.26
CA ARG A 170 -5.37 24.58 13.21
C ARG A 170 -6.58 25.14 13.94
N GLU A 171 -7.59 24.32 14.15
CA GLU A 171 -8.78 24.73 14.90
C GLU A 171 -8.65 24.37 16.36
N GLY A 172 -8.47 25.40 17.20
CA GLY A 172 -8.31 25.27 18.64
C GLY A 172 -7.24 24.24 19.00
N ASN A 173 -7.66 23.21 19.74
CA ASN A 173 -6.82 22.12 20.22
C ASN A 173 -6.93 20.83 19.38
N SER A 174 -7.52 20.90 18.18
CA SER A 174 -7.55 19.76 17.26
C SER A 174 -6.13 19.32 16.91
N PRO A 175 -5.81 18.01 16.92
CA PRO A 175 -4.50 17.51 16.48
C PRO A 175 -4.33 17.56 14.95
N SER A 176 -5.38 17.90 14.19
CA SER A 176 -5.36 17.95 12.74
C SER A 176 -5.12 19.37 12.21
N TRP A 177 -4.38 19.47 11.12
CA TRP A 177 -4.05 20.72 10.42
C TRP A 177 -4.84 20.83 9.11
N PHE A 178 -4.92 22.03 8.56
CA PHE A 178 -5.46 22.29 7.22
C PHE A 178 -4.82 23.54 6.61
N ASN A 179 -4.75 23.60 5.28
CA ASN A 179 -4.18 24.69 4.52
C ASN A 179 -5.18 25.14 3.44
N PRO A 180 -5.85 26.30 3.64
CA PRO A 180 -6.86 26.80 2.70
C PRO A 180 -6.30 27.11 1.31
N MET A 181 -5.03 27.50 1.21
CA MET A 181 -4.40 27.82 -0.07
C MET A 181 -4.13 26.56 -0.89
N GLU A 182 -3.71 25.48 -0.24
CA GLU A 182 -3.60 24.17 -0.88
C GLU A 182 -4.96 23.66 -1.34
N ALA A 183 -5.98 23.75 -0.48
CA ALA A 183 -7.34 23.33 -0.83
C ALA A 183 -7.88 24.09 -2.06
N LEU A 184 -7.69 25.42 -2.09
CA LEU A 184 -8.06 26.24 -3.25
C LEU A 184 -7.31 25.80 -4.51
N GLN A 185 -6.02 25.49 -4.41
CA GLN A 185 -5.21 25.05 -5.55
C GLN A 185 -5.65 23.67 -6.04
N VAL A 186 -6.01 22.74 -5.15
CA VAL A 186 -6.59 21.44 -5.51
C VAL A 186 -7.91 21.64 -6.26
N VAL A 187 -8.81 22.48 -5.76
CA VAL A 187 -10.09 22.77 -6.44
C VAL A 187 -9.86 23.32 -7.85
N ARG A 188 -8.87 24.20 -8.04
CA ARG A 188 -8.50 24.70 -9.38
C ARG A 188 -8.05 23.59 -10.32
N TYR A 189 -7.25 22.64 -9.83
CA TYR A 189 -6.85 21.49 -10.63
C TYR A 189 -8.02 20.57 -10.96
N LEU A 190 -8.90 20.29 -10.00
CA LEU A 190 -10.12 19.51 -10.24
C LEU A 190 -11.00 20.15 -11.33
N GLN A 191 -11.21 21.47 -11.26
CA GLN A 191 -11.95 22.20 -12.30
C GLN A 191 -11.26 22.14 -13.66
N ALA A 192 -9.93 22.22 -13.71
CA ALA A 192 -9.17 22.12 -14.95
C ALA A 192 -9.21 20.72 -15.57
N VAL A 193 -9.15 19.68 -14.74
CA VAL A 193 -9.28 18.28 -15.16
C VAL A 193 -10.68 18.02 -15.72
N MET A 194 -11.72 18.46 -15.01
CA MET A 194 -13.11 18.24 -15.41
C MET A 194 -13.56 19.08 -16.61
N SER A 195 -12.91 20.22 -16.86
CA SER A 195 -13.17 21.04 -18.04
C SER A 195 -12.35 20.62 -19.26
N ASN A 196 -11.48 19.60 -19.14
CA ASN A 196 -10.71 19.09 -20.26
C ASN A 196 -11.62 18.35 -21.26
N THR A 197 -11.77 18.90 -22.46
CA THR A 197 -12.62 18.32 -23.52
C THR A 197 -11.91 17.22 -24.32
N GLN A 198 -10.59 17.09 -24.20
CA GLN A 198 -9.83 16.04 -24.89
C GLN A 198 -10.02 14.67 -24.23
N HIS A 199 -10.21 14.66 -22.91
CA HIS A 199 -10.39 13.45 -22.12
C HIS A 199 -11.49 13.67 -21.08
N LEU A 200 -12.66 13.09 -21.34
CA LEU A 200 -13.80 13.15 -20.44
C LEU A 200 -13.54 12.22 -19.24
N MET A 201 -13.37 12.80 -18.07
CA MET A 201 -13.23 12.07 -16.80
C MET A 201 -14.53 12.12 -16.00
N SER A 202 -14.80 11.07 -15.22
CA SER A 202 -15.80 11.08 -14.16
C SER A 202 -15.17 11.54 -12.84
N TRP A 203 -16.00 12.01 -11.91
CA TRP A 203 -15.57 12.22 -10.52
C TRP A 203 -15.12 10.93 -9.83
N ASP A 204 -15.59 9.77 -10.31
CA ASP A 204 -15.16 8.46 -9.81
C ASP A 204 -13.70 8.12 -10.16
N ASP A 205 -13.14 8.80 -11.17
CA ASP A 205 -11.74 8.63 -11.61
C ASP A 205 -10.76 9.49 -10.78
N VAL A 206 -11.27 10.34 -9.87
CA VAL A 206 -10.47 11.33 -9.15
C VAL A 206 -10.47 11.08 -7.64
N GLY A 207 -9.28 10.87 -7.09
CA GLY A 207 -9.04 10.80 -5.65
C GLY A 207 -8.26 12.01 -5.14
N VAL A 208 -8.73 12.62 -4.04
CA VAL A 208 -7.96 13.61 -3.27
C VAL A 208 -7.52 12.97 -1.97
N ILE A 209 -6.21 12.90 -1.74
CA ILE A 209 -5.60 12.26 -0.58
C ILE A 209 -4.83 13.30 0.22
N THR A 210 -5.03 13.32 1.54
CA THR A 210 -4.33 14.20 2.47
C THR A 210 -4.06 13.49 3.79
N PRO A 211 -2.90 13.73 4.44
CA PRO A 211 -2.55 13.07 5.71
C PRO A 211 -3.39 13.56 6.89
N TYR A 212 -3.99 14.75 6.80
CA TYR A 212 -4.73 15.36 7.90
C TYR A 212 -6.23 15.24 7.66
N ARG A 213 -6.95 14.63 8.61
CA ARG A 213 -8.41 14.42 8.53
C ARG A 213 -9.22 15.70 8.26
N LYS A 214 -8.71 16.86 8.68
CA LYS A 214 -9.41 18.15 8.50
C LYS A 214 -9.18 18.78 7.12
N GLN A 215 -8.05 18.50 6.47
CA GLN A 215 -7.73 19.01 5.14
C GLN A 215 -8.63 18.36 4.09
#